data_AF-A0A6J0DA08-F1
#
_entry.id   AF-A0A6J0DA08-F1
#
_cell.length_a   1.000
_cell.length_b   1.000
_cell.length_c   1.000
_cell.angle_alpha   90.00
_cell.angle_beta   90.00
_cell.angle_gamma   90.00
#
_symmetry.space_group_name_H-M   'P 1'
#
loop_
_entity.id
_entity.type
_entity.pdbx_description
1 polymer ?
#
loop_
_entity_poly.entity_id
_entity_poly.type
_entity_poly.pdbx_seq_one_letter_code
_entity_poly.pdbx_strand_id
1 'polypeptide(L)'
;MISFEAIFEQSTPNSPIVFILSPGSDPASDLMKLAERSGFGGNRLKFLAMGQGQEKVALQLLETAVARGQWLMLQNCHLLVKWLKDLEKSLERITKPHPDFRLWLTTDPTKGFPIGILQKSLKVVTEPPNGLKLNMRATYFKISHEMLEQCPHIAFKPLVYVLAFFHAVVQERRKFGKIGWNVYYDFNESDFQVCMEILNTYLTKAFQQRDPRIPWGSLKYLIGEVMYGGRAIDSFDRRILTTYMDEYLGDFIFDTFQPFHFFRNKEVDYKIPVGDVKDKFVEAIETLPLANTPEVFGLHSNAEIGYYTQAARDMWSHLLELQPQTGAGTFQQARYSHDQVSG
;
A
#
# COMPACT_ATOMS: atom_id res chain seq x y z
N MET A 1 -3.94 8.93 -5.71
CA MET A 1 -3.02 9.09 -4.55
C MET A 1 -3.73 9.94 -3.53
N ILE A 2 -3.62 9.60 -2.25
CA ILE A 2 -4.28 10.34 -1.17
C ILE A 2 -3.58 11.70 -1.01
N SER A 3 -4.32 12.79 -1.13
CA SER A 3 -3.79 14.14 -0.89
C SER A 3 -3.94 14.50 0.58
N PHE A 4 -2.82 14.53 1.30
CA PHE A 4 -2.77 14.98 2.70
C PHE A 4 -3.14 16.45 2.84
N GLU A 5 -2.84 17.26 1.82
CA GLU A 5 -3.23 18.67 1.75
C GLU A 5 -4.76 18.80 1.71
N ALA A 6 -5.44 18.04 0.83
CA ALA A 6 -6.90 18.05 0.75
C ALA A 6 -7.57 17.50 2.03
N ILE A 7 -6.97 16.48 2.68
CA ILE A 7 -7.45 15.98 3.98
C ILE A 7 -7.34 17.07 5.04
N PHE A 8 -6.20 17.77 5.08
CA PHE A 8 -5.99 18.85 6.04
C PHE A 8 -6.98 20.00 5.82
N GLU A 9 -7.22 20.41 4.58
CA GLU A 9 -8.21 21.45 4.24
C GLU A 9 -9.63 21.10 4.68
N GLN A 10 -10.02 19.82 4.59
CA GLN A 10 -11.34 19.34 5.03
C GLN A 10 -11.42 19.08 6.54
N SER A 11 -10.29 19.10 7.25
CA SER A 11 -10.22 18.76 8.66
C SER A 11 -10.52 19.94 9.59
N THR A 12 -11.06 19.63 10.78
CA THR A 12 -11.38 20.64 11.79
C THR A 12 -10.81 20.24 13.15
N PRO A 13 -10.64 21.18 14.10
CA PRO A 13 -10.19 20.88 15.47
C PRO A 13 -11.10 19.93 16.25
N ASN A 14 -12.38 19.87 15.87
CA ASN A 14 -13.40 19.09 16.56
C ASN A 14 -13.62 17.71 15.94
N SER A 15 -13.12 17.50 14.72
CA SER A 15 -13.28 16.25 13.98
C SER A 15 -11.91 15.58 13.83
N PRO A 16 -11.63 14.48 14.56
CA PRO A 16 -10.40 13.73 14.35
C PRO A 16 -10.35 13.14 12.94
N ILE A 17 -9.14 12.87 12.46
CA ILE A 17 -8.88 12.24 11.17
C ILE A 17 -8.47 10.81 11.46
N VAL A 18 -9.21 9.83 10.93
CA VAL A 18 -8.98 8.41 11.16
C VAL A 18 -8.50 7.77 9.87
N PHE A 19 -7.23 7.36 9.85
CA PHE A 19 -6.66 6.52 8.82
C PHE A 19 -6.94 5.05 9.14
N ILE A 20 -7.74 4.42 8.27
CA ILE A 20 -7.96 2.98 8.28
C ILE A 20 -6.89 2.38 7.36
N LEU A 21 -5.93 1.69 7.97
CA LEU A 21 -4.76 1.18 7.29
C LEU A 21 -5.04 -0.16 6.62
N SER A 22 -4.54 -0.30 5.39
CA SER A 22 -4.28 -1.61 4.81
C SER A 22 -2.88 -2.06 5.20
N PRO A 23 -2.60 -3.38 5.25
CA PRO A 23 -1.24 -3.89 5.46
C PRO A 23 -0.21 -3.17 4.57
N GLY A 24 0.92 -2.80 5.16
CA GLY A 24 2.02 -2.12 4.47
C GLY A 24 1.86 -0.62 4.25
N SER A 25 0.73 -0.03 4.64
CA SER A 25 0.49 1.42 4.53
C SER A 25 0.86 2.13 5.83
N ASP A 26 1.78 3.10 5.78
CA ASP A 26 2.08 3.98 6.92
C ASP A 26 2.01 5.47 6.50
N PRO A 27 0.98 6.21 6.95
CA PRO A 27 0.80 7.62 6.62
C PRO A 27 1.73 8.57 7.39
N ALA A 28 2.54 8.08 8.35
CA ALA A 28 3.31 8.94 9.24
C ALA A 28 4.35 9.80 8.52
N SER A 29 5.05 9.22 7.54
CA SER A 29 6.09 9.94 6.78
C SER A 29 5.49 11.05 5.90
N ASP A 30 4.32 10.80 5.29
CA ASP A 30 3.61 11.77 4.47
C ASP A 30 2.99 12.88 5.34
N LEU A 31 2.49 12.54 6.53
CA LEU A 31 2.03 13.54 7.51
C LEU A 31 3.18 14.43 7.99
N MET A 32 4.37 13.86 8.21
CA MET A 32 5.55 14.63 8.61
C MET A 32 5.94 15.66 7.55
N LYS A 33 5.97 15.24 6.26
CA LYS A 33 6.22 16.14 5.13
C LYS A 33 5.15 17.24 5.02
N LEU A 34 3.88 16.91 5.22
CA LEU A 34 2.80 17.90 5.25
C LEU A 34 3.02 18.91 6.39
N ALA A 35 3.30 18.43 7.59
CA ALA A 35 3.48 19.30 8.75
C ALA A 35 4.66 20.26 8.55
N GLU A 36 5.79 19.79 8.01
CA GLU A 36 6.93 20.64 7.67
C GLU A 36 6.54 21.75 6.68
N ARG A 37 5.82 21.41 5.60
CA ARG A 37 5.36 22.38 4.60
C ARG A 37 4.34 23.38 5.16
N SER A 38 3.47 22.94 6.07
CA SER A 38 2.41 23.76 6.65
C SER A 38 2.86 24.56 7.90
N GLY A 39 4.15 24.51 8.28
CA GLY A 39 4.65 25.22 9.47
C GLY A 39 4.26 24.58 10.81
N PHE A 40 3.82 23.33 10.77
CA PHE A 40 3.49 22.48 11.93
C PHE A 40 4.57 21.42 12.24
N GLY A 41 5.69 21.45 11.53
CA GLY A 41 6.83 20.56 11.74
C GLY A 41 7.52 20.78 13.10
N GLY A 42 8.57 19.98 13.34
CA GLY A 42 9.39 20.06 14.54
C GLY A 42 8.59 19.79 15.82
N ASN A 43 8.53 20.78 16.73
CA ASN A 43 7.89 20.61 18.04
C ASN A 43 6.36 20.73 18.05
N ARG A 44 5.73 21.09 16.92
CA ARG A 44 4.27 21.26 16.81
C ARG A 44 3.53 20.02 16.32
N LEU A 45 4.25 19.00 15.83
CA LEU A 45 3.72 17.67 15.55
C LEU A 45 4.27 16.68 16.58
N LYS A 46 3.39 15.86 17.17
CA LYS A 46 3.75 14.80 18.11
C LYS A 46 3.23 13.47 17.60
N PHE A 47 4.09 12.45 17.64
CA PHE A 47 3.74 11.08 17.34
C PHE A 47 3.75 10.26 18.62
N LEU A 48 2.77 9.38 18.78
CA LEU A 48 2.75 8.38 19.83
C LEU A 48 2.22 7.07 19.26
N ALA A 49 3.07 6.04 19.27
CA ALA A 49 2.63 4.68 18.99
C ALA A 49 1.88 4.12 20.20
N MET A 50 0.63 3.70 19.99
CA MET A 50 -0.19 3.13 21.04
C MET A 50 0.31 1.72 21.38
N GLY A 51 0.52 1.49 22.66
CA GLY A 51 0.97 0.22 23.22
C GLY A 51 0.80 0.24 24.74
N GLN A 52 0.95 -0.91 25.38
CA GLN A 52 0.74 -1.04 26.82
C GLN A 52 1.56 0.01 27.61
N GLY A 53 0.90 0.77 28.48
CA GLY A 53 1.51 1.81 29.29
C GLY A 53 1.51 3.22 28.68
N GLN A 54 1.10 3.37 27.41
CA GLN A 54 1.03 4.67 26.72
C GLN A 54 -0.29 5.42 26.95
N GLU A 55 -1.27 4.82 27.64
CA GLU A 55 -2.64 5.33 27.79
C GLU A 55 -2.66 6.72 28.46
N LYS A 56 -1.89 6.88 29.53
CA LYS A 56 -1.82 8.14 30.29
C LYS A 56 -1.07 9.21 29.51
N VAL A 57 0.03 8.82 28.85
CA VAL A 57 0.85 9.73 28.04
C VAL A 57 0.04 10.26 26.87
N ALA A 58 -0.75 9.40 26.21
CA ALA A 58 -1.63 9.79 25.11
C ALA A 58 -2.63 10.88 25.52
N LEU A 59 -3.27 10.74 26.69
CA LEU A 59 -4.21 11.73 27.20
C LEU A 59 -3.52 13.05 27.58
N GLN A 60 -2.34 13.01 28.20
CA GLN A 60 -1.57 14.22 28.51
C GLN A 60 -1.11 14.96 27.25
N LEU A 61 -0.67 14.22 26.22
CA LEU A 61 -0.33 14.80 24.93
C LEU A 61 -1.56 15.39 24.24
N LEU A 62 -2.72 14.73 24.34
CA LEU A 62 -3.97 15.25 23.79
C LEU A 62 -4.33 16.59 24.44
N GLU A 63 -4.34 16.68 25.77
CA GLU A 63 -4.61 17.93 26.50
C GLU A 63 -3.65 19.05 26.08
N THR A 64 -2.35 18.73 26.00
CA THR A 64 -1.33 19.68 25.57
C THR A 64 -1.55 20.15 24.14
N ALA A 65 -1.85 19.22 23.22
CA ALA A 65 -2.05 19.52 21.82
C ALA A 65 -3.30 20.36 21.57
N VAL A 66 -4.38 20.07 22.29
CA VAL A 66 -5.64 20.83 22.27
C VAL A 66 -5.41 22.27 22.76
N ALA A 67 -4.66 22.44 23.85
CA ALA A 67 -4.39 23.76 24.43
C ALA A 67 -3.42 24.61 23.59
N ARG A 68 -2.40 23.99 22.99
CA ARG A 68 -1.31 24.68 22.28
C ARG A 68 -1.48 24.74 20.76
N GLY A 69 -2.54 24.16 20.20
CA GLY A 69 -2.73 24.13 18.75
C GLY A 69 -1.66 23.31 18.03
N GLN A 70 -1.41 22.10 18.54
CA GLN A 70 -0.45 21.15 17.97
C GLN A 70 -1.17 20.04 17.22
N TRP A 71 -0.44 19.35 16.37
CA TRP A 71 -0.90 18.12 15.74
C TRP A 71 -0.45 16.94 16.58
N LEU A 72 -1.38 16.02 16.85
CA LEU A 72 -1.10 14.78 17.54
C LEU A 72 -1.47 13.62 16.63
N MET A 73 -0.53 12.73 16.37
CA MET A 73 -0.76 11.47 15.70
C MET A 73 -0.64 10.32 16.71
N LEU A 74 -1.74 9.61 16.91
CA LEU A 74 -1.77 8.35 17.65
C LEU A 74 -1.74 7.20 16.66
N GLN A 75 -0.68 6.39 16.71
CA GLN A 75 -0.49 5.28 15.78
C GLN A 75 -0.97 3.97 16.38
N ASN A 76 -1.44 3.04 15.55
CA ASN A 76 -1.78 1.67 15.92
C ASN A 76 -2.86 1.59 17.01
N CYS A 77 -3.87 2.47 16.92
CA CYS A 77 -4.98 2.55 17.87
C CYS A 77 -5.73 1.22 18.08
N HIS A 78 -5.73 0.35 17.06
CA HIS A 78 -6.31 -1.00 17.12
C HIS A 78 -5.67 -1.90 18.19
N LEU A 79 -4.43 -1.61 18.63
CA LEU A 79 -3.75 -2.38 19.67
C LEU A 79 -4.33 -2.16 21.08
N LEU A 80 -5.05 -1.04 21.30
CA LEU A 80 -5.63 -0.68 22.60
C LEU A 80 -7.13 -0.33 22.49
N VAL A 81 -7.91 -1.23 21.91
CA VAL A 81 -9.36 -1.05 21.64
C VAL A 81 -10.15 -0.59 22.87
N LYS A 82 -9.86 -1.14 24.07
CA LYS A 82 -10.57 -0.77 25.31
C LYS A 82 -10.34 0.70 25.68
N TRP A 83 -9.11 1.19 25.53
CA TRP A 83 -8.72 2.56 25.85
C TRP A 83 -9.34 3.58 24.88
N LEU A 84 -9.67 3.20 23.65
CA LEU A 84 -10.33 4.11 22.71
C LEU A 84 -11.66 4.66 23.25
N LYS A 85 -12.34 3.94 24.15
CA LYS A 85 -13.54 4.45 24.84
C LYS A 85 -13.23 5.61 25.78
N ASP A 86 -12.04 5.61 26.40
CA ASP A 86 -11.59 6.71 27.26
C ASP A 86 -11.10 7.90 26.42
N LEU A 87 -10.51 7.63 25.26
CA LEU A 87 -10.22 8.66 24.25
C LEU A 87 -11.52 9.32 23.79
N GLU A 88 -12.55 8.55 23.44
CA GLU A 88 -13.88 9.05 23.02
C GLU A 88 -14.46 10.01 24.07
N LYS A 89 -14.54 9.59 25.34
CA LYS A 89 -15.00 10.45 26.44
C LYS A 89 -14.16 11.71 26.61
N SER A 90 -12.86 11.63 26.35
CA SER A 90 -11.96 12.78 26.46
C SER A 90 -12.19 13.76 25.32
N LEU A 91 -12.41 13.27 24.10
CA LEU A 91 -12.76 14.09 22.94
C LEU A 91 -14.11 14.80 23.13
N GLU A 92 -15.08 14.15 23.75
CA GLU A 92 -16.40 14.76 24.04
C GLU A 92 -16.35 15.89 25.07
N ARG A 93 -15.35 15.87 25.96
CA ARG A 93 -15.13 16.93 26.96
C ARG A 93 -14.47 18.18 26.37
N ILE A 94 -13.91 18.09 25.17
CA ILE A 94 -13.27 19.23 24.50
C ILE A 94 -14.36 20.15 23.93
N THR A 95 -14.52 21.33 24.53
CA THR A 95 -15.54 22.30 24.10
C THR A 95 -14.98 23.40 23.19
N LYS A 96 -13.77 23.89 23.47
CA LYS A 96 -13.11 24.95 22.71
C LYS A 96 -11.64 24.58 22.42
N PRO A 97 -11.39 23.69 21.45
CA PRO A 97 -10.03 23.38 21.04
C PRO A 97 -9.37 24.58 20.34
N HIS A 98 -8.04 24.64 20.37
CA HIS A 98 -7.32 25.63 19.58
C HIS A 98 -7.60 25.45 18.07
N PRO A 99 -7.78 26.52 17.26
CA PRO A 99 -8.12 26.42 15.83
C PRO A 99 -7.14 25.60 14.98
N ASP A 100 -5.86 25.61 15.37
CA ASP A 100 -4.81 24.83 14.70
C ASP A 100 -4.71 23.35 15.12
N PHE A 101 -5.39 22.96 16.20
CA PHE A 101 -5.28 21.59 16.71
C PHE A 101 -5.80 20.59 15.66
N ARG A 102 -5.08 19.49 15.47
CA ARG A 102 -5.53 18.35 14.66
C ARG A 102 -5.16 17.04 15.34
N LEU A 103 -6.11 16.11 15.38
CA LEU A 103 -5.90 14.75 15.88
C LEU A 103 -5.93 13.77 14.71
N TRP A 104 -4.84 13.04 14.53
CA TRP A 104 -4.66 12.01 13.52
C TRP A 104 -4.59 10.65 14.22
N LEU A 105 -5.42 9.70 13.81
CA LEU A 105 -5.47 8.35 14.36
C LEU A 105 -5.14 7.37 13.25
N THR A 106 -4.28 6.38 13.51
CA THR A 106 -4.13 5.23 12.60
C THR A 106 -4.64 3.96 13.25
N THR A 107 -5.37 3.16 12.49
CA THR A 107 -5.96 1.91 12.98
C THR A 107 -6.10 0.90 11.87
N ASP A 108 -5.95 -0.38 12.19
CA ASP A 108 -6.40 -1.46 11.33
C ASP A 108 -7.92 -1.61 11.54
N PRO A 109 -8.64 -2.21 10.57
CA PRO A 109 -10.05 -2.52 10.73
C PRO A 109 -10.30 -3.35 12.00
N THR A 110 -11.11 -2.84 12.93
CA THR A 110 -11.46 -3.54 14.17
C THR A 110 -12.91 -3.31 14.56
N LYS A 111 -13.61 -4.39 14.93
CA LYS A 111 -15.03 -4.36 15.32
C LYS A 111 -15.28 -3.58 16.61
N GLY A 112 -14.25 -3.36 17.43
CA GLY A 112 -14.37 -2.67 18.72
C GLY A 112 -14.03 -1.18 18.68
N PHE A 113 -13.74 -0.61 17.52
CA PHE A 113 -13.43 0.81 17.41
C PHE A 113 -14.66 1.66 17.81
N PRO A 114 -14.53 2.69 18.68
CA PRO A 114 -15.68 3.45 19.15
C PRO A 114 -16.45 4.15 18.03
N ILE A 115 -17.77 3.92 18.00
CA ILE A 115 -18.65 4.45 16.96
C ILE A 115 -18.75 5.98 17.04
N GLY A 116 -18.68 6.60 18.21
CA GLY A 116 -18.77 8.06 18.33
C GLY A 116 -17.55 8.77 17.74
N ILE A 117 -16.35 8.20 17.91
CA ILE A 117 -15.14 8.68 17.20
C ILE A 117 -15.33 8.52 15.70
N LEU A 118 -15.84 7.38 15.23
CA LEU A 118 -16.12 7.19 13.81
C LEU A 118 -17.15 8.21 13.32
N GLN A 119 -18.31 8.35 13.94
CA GLN A 119 -19.34 9.29 13.49
C GLN A 119 -18.82 10.74 13.38
N LYS A 120 -17.97 11.18 14.31
CA LYS A 120 -17.42 12.54 14.37
C LYS A 120 -16.10 12.74 13.61
N SER A 121 -15.57 11.73 12.92
CA SER A 121 -14.27 11.83 12.23
C SER A 121 -14.36 12.02 10.72
N LEU A 122 -13.27 12.53 10.14
CA LEU A 122 -12.96 12.36 8.72
C LEU A 122 -12.26 11.01 8.55
N LYS A 123 -12.88 10.06 7.84
CA LYS A 123 -12.33 8.72 7.63
C LYS A 123 -11.58 8.69 6.32
N VAL A 124 -10.35 8.22 6.36
CA VAL A 124 -9.49 8.06 5.20
C VAL A 124 -9.07 6.60 5.14
N VAL A 125 -9.41 5.91 4.07
CA VAL A 125 -8.95 4.55 3.85
C VAL A 125 -7.68 4.62 2.99
N THR A 126 -6.58 4.07 3.50
CA THR A 126 -5.36 3.92 2.70
C THR A 126 -5.39 2.54 2.07
N GLU A 127 -5.77 2.48 0.81
CA GLU A 127 -5.65 1.25 0.02
C GLU A 127 -4.39 1.32 -0.83
N PRO A 128 -3.63 0.21 -0.95
CA PRO A 128 -2.56 0.14 -1.92
C PRO A 128 -3.13 0.32 -3.34
N PRO A 129 -2.37 0.92 -4.26
CA PRO A 129 -2.83 1.06 -5.64
C PRO A 129 -3.19 -0.31 -6.23
N ASN A 130 -4.32 -0.36 -6.96
CA ASN A 130 -4.79 -1.57 -7.60
C ASN A 130 -4.51 -1.48 -9.11
N GLY A 131 -3.60 -2.31 -9.60
CA GLY A 131 -3.17 -2.34 -10.99
C GLY A 131 -1.70 -1.96 -11.17
N LEU A 132 -1.08 -2.57 -12.18
CA LEU A 132 0.34 -2.44 -12.48
C LEU A 132 0.73 -0.98 -12.74
N LYS A 133 -0.07 -0.25 -13.55
CA LYS A 133 0.14 1.18 -13.83
C LYS A 133 0.11 2.02 -12.56
N LEU A 134 -0.86 1.78 -11.67
CA LEU A 134 -1.03 2.60 -10.47
C LEU A 134 0.08 2.34 -9.45
N ASN A 135 0.53 1.08 -9.31
CA ASN A 135 1.69 0.74 -8.49
C ASN A 135 2.98 1.35 -9.04
N MET A 136 3.23 1.20 -10.35
CA MET A 136 4.37 1.84 -11.03
C MET A 136 4.38 3.36 -10.80
N ARG A 137 3.23 4.02 -11.00
CA ARG A 137 3.08 5.46 -10.80
C ARG A 137 3.34 5.84 -9.35
N ALA A 138 2.81 5.09 -8.38
CA ALA A 138 3.00 5.36 -6.96
C ALA A 138 4.47 5.26 -6.55
N THR A 139 5.20 4.25 -7.04
CA THR A 139 6.64 4.09 -6.81
C THR A 139 7.42 5.22 -7.47
N TYR A 140 7.24 5.45 -8.77
CA TYR A 140 8.01 6.45 -9.53
C TYR A 140 7.77 7.90 -9.11
N PHE A 141 6.56 8.21 -8.64
CA PHE A 141 6.25 9.55 -8.14
C PHE A 141 7.13 9.94 -6.95
N LYS A 142 7.47 8.97 -6.09
CA LYS A 142 8.27 9.18 -4.87
C LYS A 142 9.77 9.29 -5.15
N ILE A 143 10.24 8.84 -6.30
CA ILE A 143 11.65 8.95 -6.71
C ILE A 143 11.91 10.39 -7.16
N SER A 144 12.80 11.13 -6.49
CA SER A 144 13.13 12.50 -6.91
C SER A 144 14.03 12.52 -8.16
N HIS A 145 14.17 13.70 -8.80
CA HIS A 145 15.11 13.83 -9.92
C HIS A 145 16.55 13.57 -9.45
N GLU A 146 16.91 14.11 -8.29
CA GLU A 146 18.22 13.95 -7.67
C GLU A 146 18.52 12.47 -7.41
N MET A 147 17.55 11.70 -6.91
CA MET A 147 17.70 10.26 -6.67
C MET A 147 18.02 9.47 -7.95
N LEU A 148 17.44 9.84 -9.09
CA LEU A 148 17.73 9.19 -10.37
C LEU A 148 19.09 9.57 -10.97
N GLU A 149 19.63 10.74 -10.61
CA GLU A 149 20.92 11.24 -11.08
C GLU A 149 22.09 10.89 -10.14
N GLN A 150 21.83 10.24 -9.00
CA GLN A 150 22.88 9.89 -8.02
C GLN A 150 23.93 8.91 -8.56
N CYS A 151 23.55 8.03 -9.48
CA CYS A 151 24.46 7.03 -10.04
C CYS A 151 24.93 7.45 -11.45
N PRO A 152 26.25 7.52 -11.70
CA PRO A 152 26.78 7.89 -13.01
C PRO A 152 26.69 6.77 -14.06
N HIS A 153 26.33 5.54 -13.65
CA HIS A 153 26.30 4.39 -14.54
C HIS A 153 25.06 4.41 -15.44
N ILE A 154 25.23 4.31 -16.76
CA ILE A 154 24.13 4.41 -17.75
C ILE A 154 22.99 3.40 -17.52
N ALA A 155 23.31 2.23 -16.99
CA ALA A 155 22.32 1.18 -16.69
C ALA A 155 21.42 1.49 -15.49
N PHE A 156 21.76 2.48 -14.64
CA PHE A 156 21.04 2.73 -13.39
C PHE A 156 19.58 3.11 -13.63
N LYS A 157 19.30 4.12 -14.45
CA LYS A 157 17.92 4.61 -14.69
C LYS A 157 17.02 3.55 -15.33
N PRO A 158 17.45 2.81 -16.38
CA PRO A 158 16.72 1.66 -16.89
C PRO A 158 16.48 0.58 -15.82
N LEU A 159 17.47 0.28 -14.98
CA LEU A 159 17.33 -0.73 -13.93
C LEU A 159 16.41 -0.30 -12.79
N VAL A 160 16.34 0.99 -12.47
CA VAL A 160 15.33 1.52 -11.54
C VAL A 160 13.93 1.32 -12.12
N TYR A 161 13.75 1.46 -13.43
CA TYR A 161 12.47 1.11 -14.10
C TYR A 161 12.14 -0.37 -14.00
N VAL A 162 13.10 -1.24 -14.30
CA VAL A 162 12.96 -2.69 -14.15
C VAL A 162 12.60 -3.06 -12.71
N LEU A 163 13.27 -2.47 -11.73
CA LEU A 163 13.02 -2.72 -10.31
C LEU A 163 11.61 -2.24 -9.89
N ALA A 164 11.16 -1.08 -10.37
CA ALA A 164 9.82 -0.60 -10.08
C ALA A 164 8.75 -1.50 -10.72
N PHE A 165 9.01 -1.98 -11.94
CA PHE A 165 8.12 -2.91 -12.64
C PHE A 165 8.02 -4.23 -11.88
N PHE A 166 9.16 -4.79 -11.49
CA PHE A 166 9.22 -5.96 -10.62
C PHE A 166 8.44 -5.75 -9.31
N HIS A 167 8.66 -4.63 -8.62
CA HIS A 167 7.98 -4.30 -7.37
C HIS A 167 6.46 -4.24 -7.54
N ALA A 168 5.99 -3.57 -8.58
CA ALA A 168 4.58 -3.48 -8.90
C ALA A 168 3.98 -4.86 -9.28
N VAL A 169 4.74 -5.70 -9.99
CA VAL A 169 4.33 -7.06 -10.35
C VAL A 169 4.17 -7.96 -9.12
N VAL A 170 5.12 -7.96 -8.18
CA VAL A 170 5.04 -8.80 -6.98
C VAL A 170 3.91 -8.35 -6.04
N GLN A 171 3.65 -7.04 -5.98
CA GLN A 171 2.49 -6.47 -5.28
C GLN A 171 1.17 -6.89 -5.92
N GLU A 172 1.07 -6.84 -7.24
CA GLU A 172 -0.15 -7.19 -7.97
C GLU A 172 -0.43 -8.69 -7.97
N ARG A 173 0.60 -9.55 -7.97
CA ARG A 173 0.43 -11.01 -7.96
C ARG A 173 -0.47 -11.49 -6.82
N ARG A 174 -0.47 -10.80 -5.67
CA ARG A 174 -1.30 -11.17 -4.50
C ARG A 174 -2.81 -11.21 -4.80
N LYS A 175 -3.29 -10.49 -5.83
CA LYS A 175 -4.71 -10.46 -6.21
C LYS A 175 -5.23 -11.82 -6.70
N PHE A 176 -4.33 -12.70 -7.15
CA PHE A 176 -4.67 -14.03 -7.65
C PHE A 176 -4.63 -15.12 -6.57
N GLY A 177 -4.61 -14.74 -5.29
CA GLY A 177 -4.58 -15.68 -4.16
C GLY A 177 -3.44 -16.68 -4.29
N LYS A 178 -3.73 -17.97 -4.04
CA LYS A 178 -2.74 -19.06 -4.07
C LYS A 178 -2.11 -19.33 -5.44
N ILE A 179 -2.69 -18.83 -6.53
CA ILE A 179 -2.10 -18.91 -7.87
C ILE A 179 -1.01 -17.84 -8.03
N GLY A 180 -1.14 -16.72 -7.32
CA GLY A 180 -0.16 -15.65 -7.26
C GLY A 180 0.97 -15.93 -6.27
N TRP A 181 0.60 -16.15 -5.00
CA TRP A 181 1.49 -16.45 -3.88
C TRP A 181 0.85 -17.47 -2.95
N ASN A 182 1.62 -18.46 -2.46
CA ASN A 182 1.12 -19.40 -1.47
C ASN A 182 0.81 -18.71 -0.13
N VAL A 183 1.65 -17.74 0.25
CA VAL A 183 1.51 -16.95 1.47
C VAL A 183 1.29 -15.47 1.13
N TYR A 184 0.51 -14.78 1.96
CA TYR A 184 0.32 -13.34 1.82
C TYR A 184 1.58 -12.59 2.28
N TYR A 185 2.29 -11.99 1.32
CA TYR A 185 3.45 -11.15 1.59
C TYR A 185 3.11 -9.67 1.44
N ASP A 186 3.57 -8.88 2.40
CA ASP A 186 3.43 -7.43 2.39
C ASP A 186 4.70 -6.80 1.81
N PHE A 187 4.83 -6.73 0.49
CA PHE A 187 5.96 -6.01 -0.15
C PHE A 187 5.69 -4.51 -0.11
N ASN A 188 6.56 -3.76 0.55
CA ASN A 188 6.34 -2.35 0.84
C ASN A 188 7.43 -1.45 0.24
N GLU A 189 7.24 -0.15 0.35
CA GLU A 189 8.14 0.84 -0.24
C GLU A 189 9.59 0.72 0.27
N SER A 190 9.79 0.35 1.53
CA SER A 190 11.15 0.22 2.08
C SER A 190 11.96 -0.85 1.36
N ASP A 191 11.31 -1.93 0.88
CA ASP A 191 11.97 -2.97 0.09
C ASP A 191 12.50 -2.40 -1.22
N PHE A 192 11.67 -1.58 -1.89
CA PHE A 192 12.04 -0.91 -3.13
C PHE A 192 13.20 0.06 -2.91
N GLN A 193 13.11 0.93 -1.89
CA GLN A 193 14.15 1.93 -1.60
C GLN A 193 15.51 1.28 -1.32
N VAL A 194 15.54 0.23 -0.50
CA VAL A 194 16.80 -0.50 -0.23
C VAL A 194 17.34 -1.16 -1.50
N CYS A 195 16.48 -1.73 -2.35
CA CYS A 195 16.92 -2.32 -3.62
C CYS A 195 17.43 -1.26 -4.61
N MET A 196 16.86 -0.05 -4.61
CA MET A 196 17.36 1.07 -5.41
C MET A 196 18.74 1.52 -4.91
N GLU A 197 18.98 1.55 -3.60
CA GLU A 197 20.30 1.82 -3.03
C GLU A 197 21.33 0.72 -3.33
N ILE A 198 20.89 -0.55 -3.36
CA ILE A 198 21.74 -1.66 -3.81
C ILE A 198 22.17 -1.46 -5.27
N LEU A 199 21.23 -1.10 -6.16
CA LEU A 199 21.56 -0.77 -7.55
C LEU A 199 22.57 0.38 -7.63
N ASN A 200 22.32 1.47 -6.90
CA ASN A 200 23.19 2.64 -6.87
C ASN A 200 24.61 2.27 -6.42
N THR A 201 24.72 1.55 -5.30
CA THR A 201 26.00 1.16 -4.70
C THR A 201 26.84 0.29 -5.65
N TYR A 202 26.23 -0.75 -6.22
CA TYR A 202 26.97 -1.72 -7.04
C TYR A 202 27.31 -1.16 -8.43
N LEU A 203 26.41 -0.38 -9.04
CA LEU A 203 26.67 0.22 -10.34
C LEU A 203 27.66 1.40 -10.24
N THR A 204 27.60 2.20 -9.17
CA THR A 204 28.61 3.23 -8.89
C THR A 204 29.99 2.60 -8.70
N LYS A 205 30.08 1.48 -7.96
CA LYS A 205 31.34 0.75 -7.81
C LYS A 205 31.87 0.22 -9.15
N ALA A 206 31.01 -0.38 -9.98
CA ALA A 206 31.40 -0.86 -11.32
C ALA A 206 31.92 0.30 -12.19
N PHE A 207 31.21 1.44 -12.18
CA PHE A 207 31.62 2.65 -12.90
C PHE A 207 32.99 3.17 -12.45
N GLN A 208 33.21 3.30 -11.13
CA GLN A 208 34.47 3.77 -10.55
C GLN A 208 35.65 2.84 -10.90
N GLN A 209 35.40 1.54 -10.92
CA GLN A 209 36.39 0.52 -11.30
C GLN A 209 36.58 0.39 -12.81
N ARG A 210 35.77 1.10 -13.61
CA ARG A 210 35.72 0.98 -15.08
C ARG A 210 35.48 -0.47 -15.52
N ASP A 211 34.73 -1.25 -14.74
CA ASP A 211 34.31 -2.59 -15.15
C ASP A 211 33.13 -2.42 -16.13
N PRO A 212 33.24 -2.91 -17.38
CA PRO A 212 32.14 -2.84 -18.33
C PRO A 212 30.98 -3.77 -17.97
N ARG A 213 31.16 -4.71 -17.03
CA ARG A 213 30.14 -5.72 -16.69
C ARG A 213 29.29 -5.28 -15.51
N ILE A 214 27.99 -5.46 -15.65
CA ILE A 214 27.05 -5.32 -14.54
C ILE A 214 27.16 -6.55 -13.63
N PRO A 215 27.27 -6.39 -12.30
CA PRO A 215 27.44 -7.51 -11.37
C PRO A 215 26.11 -8.24 -11.11
N TRP A 216 25.53 -8.85 -12.15
CA TRP A 216 24.21 -9.49 -12.11
C TRP A 216 24.04 -10.51 -11.00
N GLY A 217 25.04 -11.37 -10.76
CA GLY A 217 24.98 -12.37 -9.70
C GLY A 217 24.76 -11.75 -8.31
N SER A 218 25.46 -10.65 -8.01
CA SER A 218 25.28 -9.92 -6.76
C SER A 218 23.93 -9.21 -6.70
N LEU A 219 23.51 -8.57 -7.80
CA LEU A 219 22.23 -7.86 -7.84
C LEU A 219 21.04 -8.81 -7.68
N LYS A 220 21.02 -9.93 -8.42
CA LYS A 220 19.97 -10.96 -8.32
C LYS A 220 19.91 -11.57 -6.92
N TYR A 221 21.06 -11.88 -6.33
CA TYR A 221 21.11 -12.43 -4.98
C TYR A 221 20.60 -11.45 -3.93
N LEU A 222 21.09 -10.20 -3.94
CA LEU A 222 20.69 -9.21 -2.95
C LEU A 222 19.22 -8.81 -3.08
N ILE A 223 18.74 -8.55 -4.31
CA ILE A 223 17.35 -8.15 -4.53
C ILE A 223 16.41 -9.35 -4.35
N GLY A 224 16.68 -10.46 -5.03
CA GLY A 224 15.79 -11.62 -5.06
C GLY A 224 15.84 -12.46 -3.79
N GLU A 225 17.03 -12.89 -3.36
CA GLU A 225 17.16 -13.86 -2.25
C GLU A 225 17.19 -13.20 -0.87
N VAL A 226 17.83 -12.04 -0.75
CA VAL A 226 18.00 -11.34 0.53
C VAL A 226 16.83 -10.41 0.83
N MET A 227 16.53 -9.46 -0.07
CA MET A 227 15.50 -8.45 0.19
C MET A 227 14.09 -9.02 0.04
N TYR A 228 13.67 -9.38 -1.18
CA TYR A 228 12.33 -9.90 -1.40
C TYR A 228 12.18 -11.33 -0.87
N GLY A 229 13.22 -12.16 -1.01
CA GLY A 229 13.28 -13.52 -0.48
C GLY A 229 13.37 -13.58 1.06
N GLY A 230 13.74 -12.48 1.72
CA GLY A 230 13.62 -12.34 3.17
C GLY A 230 12.16 -12.27 3.64
N ARG A 231 11.25 -11.77 2.77
CA ARG A 231 9.81 -11.78 3.03
C ARG A 231 9.15 -13.08 2.58
N ALA A 232 9.55 -13.59 1.43
CA ALA A 232 9.02 -14.84 0.89
C ALA A 232 9.72 -16.07 1.47
N ILE A 233 9.15 -16.61 2.56
CA ILE A 233 9.70 -17.79 3.25
C ILE A 233 9.30 -19.13 2.64
N ASP A 234 8.24 -19.19 1.82
CA ASP A 234 7.79 -20.42 1.16
C ASP A 234 8.70 -20.76 -0.01
N SER A 235 9.08 -22.04 -0.16
CA SER A 235 10.07 -22.46 -1.15
C SER A 235 9.58 -22.36 -2.60
N PHE A 236 8.27 -22.52 -2.84
CA PHE A 236 7.69 -22.34 -4.17
C PHE A 236 7.57 -20.85 -4.51
N ASP A 237 7.20 -20.02 -3.54
CA ASP A 237 7.18 -18.57 -3.70
C ASP A 237 8.60 -18.02 -3.95
N ARG A 238 9.62 -18.54 -3.26
CA ARG A 238 11.03 -18.21 -3.55
C ARG A 238 11.40 -18.53 -5.01
N ARG A 239 10.99 -19.69 -5.52
CA ARG A 239 11.24 -20.07 -6.93
C ARG A 239 10.62 -19.08 -7.91
N ILE A 240 9.44 -18.52 -7.59
CA ILE A 240 8.83 -17.46 -8.39
C ILE A 240 9.72 -16.20 -8.40
N LEU A 241 10.20 -15.77 -7.22
CA LEU A 241 11.12 -14.64 -7.12
C LEU A 241 12.42 -14.85 -7.90
N THR A 242 13.05 -16.02 -7.77
CA THR A 242 14.26 -16.36 -8.52
C THR A 242 14.01 -16.29 -10.03
N THR A 243 12.85 -16.81 -10.48
CA THR A 243 12.47 -16.76 -11.90
C THR A 243 12.35 -15.31 -12.39
N TYR A 244 11.72 -14.41 -11.59
CA TYR A 244 11.68 -12.99 -11.94
C TYR A 244 13.05 -12.35 -12.03
N MET A 245 13.97 -12.68 -11.11
CA MET A 245 15.33 -12.16 -11.17
C MET A 245 16.03 -12.59 -12.46
N ASP A 246 15.80 -13.82 -12.92
CA ASP A 246 16.39 -14.33 -14.15
C ASP A 246 15.78 -13.72 -15.42
N GLU A 247 14.47 -13.48 -15.42
CA GLU A 247 13.75 -12.90 -16.55
C GLU A 247 13.91 -11.38 -16.65
N TYR A 248 14.15 -10.66 -15.54
CA TYR A 248 14.18 -9.20 -15.53
C TYR A 248 15.57 -8.60 -15.41
N LEU A 249 16.57 -9.34 -14.90
CA LEU A 249 17.93 -8.83 -14.69
C LEU A 249 18.93 -9.63 -15.53
N GLY A 250 19.49 -8.99 -16.56
CA GLY A 250 20.56 -9.56 -17.38
C GLY A 250 20.94 -8.65 -18.53
N ASP A 251 22.07 -8.94 -19.18
CA ASP A 251 22.57 -8.12 -20.29
C ASP A 251 21.60 -8.05 -21.47
N PHE A 252 20.72 -9.05 -21.62
CA PHE A 252 19.69 -9.10 -22.65
C PHE A 252 18.72 -7.90 -22.60
N ILE A 253 18.56 -7.22 -21.46
CA ILE A 253 17.68 -6.04 -21.39
C ILE A 253 18.24 -4.84 -22.18
N PHE A 254 19.54 -4.88 -22.51
CA PHE A 254 20.23 -3.85 -23.29
C PHE A 254 20.52 -4.29 -24.73
N ASP A 255 20.01 -5.45 -25.16
CA ASP A 255 20.22 -5.95 -26.51
C ASP A 255 19.42 -5.09 -27.53
N THR A 256 20.14 -4.51 -28.48
CA THR A 256 19.56 -3.67 -29.55
C THR A 256 18.98 -4.49 -30.71
N PHE A 257 19.40 -5.74 -30.88
CA PHE A 257 18.93 -6.65 -31.93
C PHE A 257 17.70 -7.44 -31.49
N GLN A 258 17.63 -7.81 -30.21
CA GLN A 258 16.48 -8.47 -29.61
C GLN A 258 15.91 -7.61 -28.46
N PRO A 259 15.05 -6.62 -28.77
CA PRO A 259 14.50 -5.74 -27.76
C PRO A 259 13.77 -6.51 -26.67
N PHE A 260 14.10 -6.21 -25.42
CA PHE A 260 13.45 -6.82 -24.26
C PHE A 260 12.04 -6.27 -24.04
N HIS A 261 11.12 -7.17 -23.73
CA HIS A 261 9.75 -6.87 -23.36
C HIS A 261 9.42 -7.65 -22.09
N PHE A 262 8.90 -6.97 -21.06
CA PHE A 262 8.36 -7.65 -19.88
C PHE A 262 7.18 -8.54 -20.25
N PHE A 263 6.35 -8.06 -21.19
CA PHE A 263 5.24 -8.78 -21.78
C PHE A 263 4.79 -8.07 -23.06
N ARG A 264 4.44 -8.84 -24.09
CA ARG A 264 3.90 -8.29 -25.34
C ARG A 264 2.83 -9.22 -25.91
N ASN A 265 1.69 -8.65 -26.26
CA ASN A 265 0.66 -9.33 -27.05
C ASN A 265 0.18 -8.39 -28.18
N LYS A 266 -1.00 -8.64 -28.74
CA LYS A 266 -1.57 -7.81 -29.84
C LYS A 266 -2.06 -6.44 -29.38
N GLU A 267 -2.33 -6.26 -28.09
CA GLU A 267 -3.01 -5.09 -27.52
C GLU A 267 -2.05 -4.23 -26.69
N VAL A 268 -1.08 -4.86 -26.02
CA VAL A 268 -0.20 -4.22 -25.05
C VAL A 268 1.25 -4.62 -25.25
N ASP A 269 2.15 -3.68 -24.99
CA ASP A 269 3.59 -3.84 -25.07
C ASP A 269 4.25 -3.18 -23.84
N TYR A 270 4.64 -4.01 -22.87
CA TYR A 270 5.36 -3.58 -21.68
C TYR A 270 6.86 -3.71 -21.94
N LYS A 271 7.54 -2.58 -22.07
CA LYS A 271 8.98 -2.50 -22.32
C LYS A 271 9.64 -1.42 -21.49
N ILE A 272 10.97 -1.43 -21.49
CA ILE A 272 11.77 -0.37 -20.87
C ILE A 272 11.69 0.87 -21.79
N PRO A 273 11.34 2.06 -21.27
CA PRO A 273 11.27 3.28 -22.06
C PRO A 273 12.64 3.68 -22.61
N VAL A 274 12.67 4.22 -23.84
CA VAL A 274 13.88 4.81 -24.41
C VAL A 274 14.01 6.24 -23.87
N GLY A 275 15.00 6.46 -23.03
CA GLY A 275 15.29 7.76 -22.45
C GLY A 275 16.18 7.67 -21.21
N ASP A 276 16.73 8.80 -20.81
CA ASP A 276 17.63 8.96 -19.67
C ASP A 276 17.15 10.02 -18.66
N VAL A 277 15.98 10.60 -18.88
CA VAL A 277 15.36 11.59 -17.98
C VAL A 277 14.10 11.04 -17.34
N LYS A 278 13.84 11.44 -16.09
CA LYS A 278 12.69 10.99 -15.30
C LYS A 278 11.36 11.12 -16.05
N ASP A 279 11.15 12.25 -16.73
CA ASP A 279 9.90 12.53 -17.43
C ASP A 279 9.57 11.50 -18.53
N LYS A 280 10.57 10.92 -19.19
CA LYS A 280 10.36 9.88 -20.20
C LYS A 280 9.85 8.58 -19.59
N PHE A 281 10.34 8.22 -18.41
CA PHE A 281 9.84 7.08 -17.66
C PHE A 281 8.42 7.33 -17.15
N VAL A 282 8.13 8.53 -16.66
CA VAL A 282 6.78 8.92 -16.22
C VAL A 282 5.78 8.91 -17.37
N GLU A 283 6.14 9.50 -18.51
CA GLU A 283 5.32 9.49 -19.73
C GLU A 283 4.96 8.05 -20.14
N ALA A 284 5.94 7.15 -20.15
CA ALA A 284 5.70 5.74 -20.45
C ALA A 284 4.78 5.04 -19.44
N ILE A 285 4.93 5.31 -18.14
CA ILE A 285 4.02 4.78 -17.11
C ILE A 285 2.59 5.26 -17.35
N GLU A 286 2.41 6.50 -17.79
CA GLU A 286 1.09 7.04 -18.12
C GLU A 286 0.46 6.41 -19.37
N THR A 287 1.27 5.87 -20.29
CA THR A 287 0.75 5.10 -21.43
C THR A 287 0.32 3.67 -21.10
N LEU A 288 0.69 3.14 -19.92
CA LEU A 288 0.32 1.78 -19.53
C LEU A 288 -1.21 1.62 -19.42
N PRO A 289 -1.75 0.43 -19.71
CA PRO A 289 -3.18 0.17 -19.57
C PRO A 289 -3.57 0.12 -18.08
N LEU A 290 -4.78 0.59 -17.79
CA LEU A 290 -5.37 0.53 -16.44
C LEU A 290 -5.78 -0.89 -16.07
N ALA A 291 -6.31 -1.65 -17.04
CA ALA A 291 -6.62 -3.06 -16.87
C ALA A 291 -5.41 -3.91 -17.31
N ASN A 292 -5.05 -4.90 -16.51
CA ASN A 292 -3.93 -5.79 -16.80
C ASN A 292 -4.43 -7.24 -16.80
N THR A 293 -4.06 -8.00 -17.83
CA THR A 293 -4.36 -9.42 -17.90
C THR A 293 -3.33 -10.22 -17.07
N PRO A 294 -3.63 -11.44 -16.61
CA PRO A 294 -2.72 -12.22 -15.75
C PRO A 294 -1.34 -12.50 -16.36
N GLU A 295 -1.25 -12.53 -17.69
CA GLU A 295 -0.05 -12.90 -18.43
C GLU A 295 1.12 -11.92 -18.23
N VAL A 296 0.86 -10.63 -17.98
CA VAL A 296 1.92 -9.66 -17.64
C VAL A 296 2.62 -10.02 -16.32
N PHE A 297 1.93 -10.75 -15.45
CA PHE A 297 2.48 -11.25 -14.19
C PHE A 297 3.04 -12.68 -14.33
N GLY A 298 3.15 -13.21 -15.56
CA GLY A 298 3.59 -14.59 -15.80
C GLY A 298 2.58 -15.64 -15.31
N LEU A 299 1.29 -15.30 -15.29
CA LEU A 299 0.20 -16.22 -14.94
C LEU A 299 -0.61 -16.61 -16.18
N HIS A 300 -1.25 -17.77 -16.14
CA HIS A 300 -2.18 -18.20 -17.18
C HIS A 300 -3.46 -17.34 -17.16
N SER A 301 -4.04 -17.05 -18.33
CA SER A 301 -5.27 -16.24 -18.48
C SER A 301 -6.42 -16.67 -17.57
N ASN A 302 -6.62 -17.99 -17.39
CA ASN A 302 -7.58 -18.57 -16.44
C ASN A 302 -7.49 -18.05 -14.98
N ALA A 303 -6.36 -17.49 -14.54
CA ALA A 303 -6.26 -16.89 -13.21
C ALA A 303 -7.26 -15.73 -13.02
N GLU A 304 -7.61 -15.04 -14.11
CA GLU A 304 -8.59 -13.97 -14.12
C GLU A 304 -10.01 -14.48 -13.81
N ILE A 305 -10.38 -15.66 -14.30
CA ILE A 305 -11.69 -16.28 -14.03
C ILE A 305 -11.88 -16.49 -12.53
N GLY A 306 -10.86 -17.05 -11.86
CA GLY A 306 -10.90 -17.27 -10.41
C GLY A 306 -11.03 -15.97 -9.63
N TYR A 307 -10.25 -14.95 -10.01
CA TYR A 307 -10.30 -13.62 -9.41
C TYR A 307 -11.68 -12.97 -9.51
N TYR A 308 -12.25 -12.85 -10.73
CA TYR A 308 -13.55 -12.22 -10.91
C TYR A 308 -14.70 -13.04 -10.33
N THR A 309 -14.62 -14.37 -10.35
CA THR A 309 -15.62 -15.22 -9.71
C THR A 309 -15.68 -14.97 -8.20
N GLN A 310 -14.52 -14.84 -7.55
CA GLN A 310 -14.47 -14.54 -6.12
C GLN A 310 -14.95 -13.12 -5.83
N ALA A 311 -14.49 -12.12 -6.59
CA ALA A 311 -14.94 -10.73 -6.44
C ALA A 311 -16.47 -10.60 -6.60
N ALA A 312 -17.06 -11.30 -7.58
CA ALA A 312 -18.51 -11.34 -7.78
C ALA A 312 -19.24 -11.97 -6.57
N ARG A 313 -18.72 -13.07 -6.02
CA ARG A 313 -19.28 -13.70 -4.81
C ARG A 313 -19.21 -12.77 -3.61
N ASP A 314 -18.07 -12.12 -3.38
CA ASP A 314 -17.88 -11.20 -2.25
C ASP A 314 -18.82 -9.99 -2.36
N MET A 315 -18.97 -9.41 -3.56
CA MET A 315 -19.95 -8.36 -3.81
C MET A 315 -21.38 -8.84 -3.51
N TRP A 316 -21.74 -10.05 -3.93
CA TRP A 316 -23.06 -10.61 -3.64
C TRP A 316 -23.30 -10.82 -2.15
N SER A 317 -22.30 -11.34 -1.43
CA SER A 317 -22.35 -11.53 0.01
C SER A 317 -22.53 -10.19 0.74
N HIS A 318 -21.77 -9.16 0.37
CA HIS A 318 -21.93 -7.82 0.96
C HIS A 318 -23.30 -7.20 0.63
N LEU A 319 -23.83 -7.40 -0.59
CA LEU A 319 -25.17 -6.94 -0.94
C LEU A 319 -26.27 -7.62 -0.10
N LEU A 320 -26.11 -8.92 0.18
CA LEU A 320 -27.02 -9.65 1.07
C LEU A 320 -26.93 -9.14 2.52
N GLU A 321 -25.74 -8.80 3.00
CA GLU A 321 -25.54 -8.22 4.33
C GLU A 321 -26.16 -6.81 4.47
N LEU A 322 -26.18 -6.05 3.38
CA LEU A 322 -26.83 -4.73 3.31
C LEU A 322 -28.36 -4.82 3.18
N GLN A 323 -28.90 -6.00 2.86
CA GLN A 323 -30.34 -6.16 2.78
C GLN A 323 -30.97 -5.87 4.15
N PRO A 324 -31.97 -4.98 4.23
CA PRO A 324 -32.63 -4.70 5.50
C PRO A 324 -33.20 -6.01 6.04
N GLN A 325 -32.78 -6.39 7.25
CA GLN A 325 -33.41 -7.45 8.01
C GLN A 325 -34.80 -6.95 8.41
N THR A 326 -35.77 -7.02 7.49
CA THR A 326 -37.17 -6.82 7.83
C THR A 326 -37.52 -7.91 8.85
N GLY A 327 -37.71 -7.51 10.09
CA GLY A 327 -38.02 -8.40 11.19
C GLY A 327 -39.19 -9.31 10.81
N ALA A 328 -38.93 -10.61 10.73
CA ALA A 328 -39.97 -11.61 10.80
C ALA A 328 -40.55 -11.56 12.23
N GLY A 329 -41.50 -10.67 12.44
CA GLY A 329 -42.43 -10.78 13.55
C GLY A 329 -43.20 -12.09 13.42
N THR A 330 -43.10 -12.95 14.43
CA THR A 330 -44.09 -13.94 14.84
C THR A 330 -44.86 -14.67 13.72
N PHE A 331 -44.31 -15.78 13.22
CA PHE A 331 -45.13 -16.93 12.85
C PHE A 331 -44.86 -18.07 13.84
N GLN A 332 -45.54 -17.95 14.97
CA GLN A 332 -45.67 -19.02 15.95
C GLN A 332 -46.68 -20.04 15.40
N GLN A 333 -46.22 -21.30 15.29
CA GLN A 333 -47.00 -22.54 15.22
C GLN A 333 -48.45 -22.48 14.70
N ALA A 334 -48.64 -22.94 13.46
CA ALA A 334 -49.85 -23.67 13.06
C ALA A 334 -49.49 -24.73 12.01
N ARG A 335 -48.87 -25.82 12.44
CA ARG A 335 -48.93 -27.11 11.75
C ARG A 335 -49.42 -28.16 12.75
N TYR A 336 -50.72 -28.11 13.00
CA TYR A 336 -51.49 -29.28 13.41
C TYR A 336 -52.49 -29.61 12.32
N SER A 337 -52.56 -30.90 12.01
CA SER A 337 -53.66 -31.64 11.39
C SER A 337 -54.10 -31.25 9.97
N HIS A 338 -53.58 -31.97 8.97
CA HIS A 338 -54.42 -32.61 7.96
C HIS A 338 -53.63 -33.68 7.22
N ASP A 339 -53.53 -34.86 7.83
CA ASP A 339 -53.34 -36.14 7.15
C ASP A 339 -54.27 -37.15 7.82
N GLN A 340 -55.57 -36.92 7.67
CA GLN A 340 -56.59 -37.96 7.68
C GLN A 340 -57.75 -37.54 6.78
N VAL A 341 -58.33 -38.55 6.15
CA VAL A 341 -59.52 -38.58 5.28
C VAL A 341 -59.23 -38.64 3.77
N SER A 342 -58.98 -39.89 3.35
CA SER A 342 -59.55 -40.65 2.24
C SER A 342 -60.41 -39.94 1.19
N GLY A 343 -60.17 -40.30 -0.07
CA GLY A 343 -61.03 -40.06 -1.23
C GLY A 343 -60.32 -40.40 -2.52
#